data_AF-A0A1Y3B3J1-F1
#
_entry.id   AF-A0A1Y3B3J1-F1
#
_cell.length_a   1.000
_cell.length_b   1.000
_cell.length_c   1.000
_cell.angle_alpha   90.00
_cell.angle_beta   90.00
_cell.angle_gamma   90.00
#
_symmetry.space_group_name_H-M   'P 1'
#
loop_
_entity.id
_entity.type
_entity.pdbx_description
1 polymer ?
#
loop_
_entity_poly.entity_id
_entity_poly.type
_entity_poly.pdbx_seq_one_letter_code
_entity_poly.pdbx_strand_id
1 'polypeptide(L)' 'MIVEIPRWTNGKLEIATSEPMTPIKQDVKKGALRYVKNVFPHKGYIWNYGAFPQTWENPNHIDQGTKTKGDNDPI' A
#
# COMPACT_ATOMS: atom_id res chain seq x y z
N MET A 1 2.24 -6.05 12.47
CA MET A 1 2.39 -5.70 11.05
C MET A 1 1.68 -6.77 10.22
N ILE A 2 0.81 -6.36 9.31
CA ILE A 2 0.22 -7.21 8.27
C ILE A 2 1.12 -7.09 7.05
N VAL A 3 1.67 -8.20 6.57
CA VAL A 3 2.54 -8.21 5.37
C VAL A 3 1.66 -8.32 4.13
N GLU A 4 1.78 -7.36 3.23
CA GLU A 4 1.05 -7.34 1.95
C GLU A 4 1.95 -7.82 0.80
N ILE A 5 3.20 -7.36 0.77
CA ILE A 5 4.11 -7.58 -0.35
C ILE A 5 5.44 -8.16 0.15
N PRO A 6 5.77 -9.40 -0.21
CA PRO A 6 7.07 -9.99 0.11
C PRO A 6 8.21 -9.26 -0.58
N ARG A 7 9.37 -9.18 0.08
CA ARG A 7 10.59 -8.59 -0.50
C ARG A 7 10.94 -9.22 -1.86
N TRP A 8 11.40 -8.36 -2.77
CA TRP A 8 11.79 -8.63 -4.16
C TRP A 8 10.68 -9.11 -5.10
N THR A 9 9.42 -8.97 -4.69
CA THR A 9 8.26 -9.18 -5.56
C THR A 9 7.77 -7.87 -6.16
N ASN A 10 6.98 -7.95 -7.24
CA ASN A 10 6.51 -6.80 -8.01
C ASN A 10 4.99 -6.56 -7.94
N GLY A 11 4.21 -7.55 -7.51
CA GLY A 11 2.75 -7.43 -7.42
C GLY A 11 2.39 -6.38 -6.37
N LYS A 12 1.59 -5.38 -6.75
CA LYS A 12 1.07 -4.39 -5.80
C LYS A 12 -0.16 -5.00 -5.12
N LEU A 13 0.08 -5.75 -4.05
CA LEU A 13 -0.97 -6.25 -3.16
C LEU A 13 -1.26 -5.19 -2.09
N GLU A 14 -2.52 -5.10 -1.67
CA GLU A 14 -2.98 -4.19 -0.60
C GLU A 14 -4.25 -4.71 0.08
N ILE A 15 -4.46 -4.27 1.32
CA ILE A 15 -5.71 -4.46 2.06
C ILE A 15 -6.84 -3.71 1.34
N ALA A 16 -7.91 -4.43 0.97
CA ALA A 16 -9.07 -3.85 0.31
C ALA A 16 -10.01 -3.15 1.32
N THR A 17 -9.70 -1.91 1.68
CA THR A 17 -10.45 -1.12 2.69
C THR A 17 -11.92 -0.87 2.33
N SER A 18 -12.29 -1.01 1.07
CA SER A 18 -13.67 -0.87 0.56
C SER A 18 -14.48 -2.17 0.54
N GLU A 19 -13.88 -3.31 0.89
CA GLU A 19 -14.55 -4.62 0.86
C GLU A 19 -14.78 -5.19 2.27
N PRO A 20 -15.88 -5.94 2.51
CA PRO A 20 -16.11 -6.61 3.77
C PRO A 20 -14.96 -7.54 4.15
N MET A 21 -14.58 -7.53 5.43
CA MET A 21 -13.45 -8.30 5.97
C MET A 21 -12.07 -7.93 5.41
N THR A 22 -11.97 -6.86 4.62
CA THR A 22 -10.73 -6.24 4.15
C THR A 22 -9.66 -7.24 3.68
N PRO A 23 -9.95 -8.08 2.66
CA PRO A 23 -9.00 -9.06 2.16
C PRO A 23 -7.80 -8.38 1.48
N ILE A 24 -6.66 -9.06 1.45
CA ILE A 24 -5.50 -8.61 0.66
C ILE A 24 -5.72 -9.03 -0.80
N LYS A 25 -5.73 -8.06 -1.72
CA LYS A 25 -5.91 -8.28 -3.16
C LYS A 25 -4.89 -7.49 -3.97
N GLN A 26 -4.67 -7.88 -5.22
CA GLN A 26 -3.80 -7.12 -6.10
C GLN A 26 -4.56 -5.92 -6.66
N ASP A 27 -3.94 -4.74 -6.60
CA ASP A 27 -4.45 -3.50 -7.18
C ASP A 27 -4.64 -3.66 -8.70
N VAL A 28 -5.71 -3.08 -9.22
CA VAL A 28 -6.08 -3.10 -10.64
C VAL A 28 -6.05 -1.68 -11.16
N LYS A 29 -5.13 -1.40 -12.09
CA LYS A 29 -5.00 -0.10 -12.73
C LYS A 29 -5.33 -0.22 -14.21
N LYS A 30 -6.33 0.55 -14.68
CA LYS A 30 -6.81 0.53 -16.08
C LYS A 30 -7.23 -0.88 -16.56
N GLY A 31 -7.91 -1.63 -15.68
CA GLY A 31 -8.41 -2.98 -16.00
C GLY A 31 -7.34 -4.08 -16.01
N ALA A 32 -6.08 -3.77 -15.69
CA ALA A 32 -5.00 -4.74 -15.61
C ALA A 32 -4.40 -4.80 -14.20
N LEU A 33 -3.90 -5.98 -13.81
CA LEU A 33 -3.18 -6.17 -12.55
C LEU A 33 -1.97 -5.25 -12.49
N ARG A 34 -1.82 -4.52 -11.39
CA ARG A 34 -0.72 -3.56 -11.21
C ARG A 34 0.53 -4.27 -10.70
N TYR A 35 1.65 -3.96 -11.37
CA TYR A 35 2.98 -4.33 -10.95
C TYR A 35 3.85 -3.09 -10.79
N VAL A 36 4.61 -3.01 -9.71
CA VAL A 36 5.63 -1.97 -9.53
C VAL A 36 6.84 -2.32 -10.41
N LYS A 37 7.38 -1.31 -11.09
CA LYS A 37 8.53 -1.46 -11.98
C LYS A 37 9.82 -1.62 -11.17
N ASN A 38 10.80 -2.32 -11.73
CA ASN A 38 12.16 -2.30 -11.20
C ASN A 38 12.80 -0.95 -11.55
N VAL A 39 13.45 -0.33 -10.57
CA VAL A 39 14.22 0.90 -10.75
C VAL A 39 15.65 0.59 -10.31
N PHE A 40 16.58 0.56 -11.26
CA PHE A 40 17.97 0.19 -11.01
C PHE A 40 18.55 0.97 -9.81
N PRO A 41 19.27 0.31 -8.87
CA PRO A 41 19.70 -1.11 -8.86
C PRO A 41 18.72 -2.11 -8.23
N HIS A 42 17.46 -1.75 -8.01
CA HIS A 42 16.53 -2.50 -7.17
C HIS A 42 15.61 -3.45 -7.96
N LYS A 43 15.24 -4.57 -7.33
CA LYS A 43 14.25 -5.53 -7.80
C LYS A 43 12.99 -5.44 -6.94
N GLY A 44 11.88 -4.98 -7.53
CA GLY A 44 10.59 -4.88 -6.85
C GLY A 44 10.64 -4.08 -5.55
N TYR A 45 9.86 -4.52 -4.56
CA TYR A 45 9.92 -3.99 -3.20
C TYR A 45 11.18 -4.47 -2.48
N ILE A 46 12.01 -3.58 -1.92
CA ILE A 46 13.26 -3.96 -1.26
C ILE A 46 13.11 -4.33 0.23
N TRP A 47 11.87 -4.31 0.73
CA TRP A 47 11.50 -4.75 2.08
C TRP A 47 10.28 -5.68 2.01
N ASN A 48 10.02 -6.40 3.10
CA ASN A 48 8.66 -6.91 3.33
C ASN A 48 7.80 -5.69 3.65
N TYR A 49 6.84 -5.40 2.80
CA TYR A 49 6.03 -4.19 2.84
C TYR A 49 4.59 -4.54 3.23
N GLY A 50 3.93 -3.63 3.95
CA GLY A 50 2.58 -3.78 4.45
C GLY A 50 2.28 -2.71 5.50
N ALA A 51 1.33 -2.97 6.39
CA ALA A 51 0.77 -1.95 7.27
C ALA A 51 0.56 -2.40 8.73
N PHE A 52 0.32 -1.46 9.64
CA PHE A 52 -0.16 -1.72 11.00
C PHE A 52 -1.70 -1.72 11.06
N PRO A 53 -2.33 -2.78 11.59
CA PRO A 53 -3.77 -2.82 11.72
C PRO A 53 -4.27 -1.78 12.73
N GLN A 54 -5.54 -1.40 12.63
CA GLN A 54 -6.19 -0.42 13.51
C GLN A 54 -5.54 0.97 13.48
N THR A 55 -4.99 1.36 12.33
CA THR A 55 -4.46 2.69 12.06
C THR A 55 -5.11 3.27 10.82
N TRP A 56 -5.06 4.59 10.64
CA TRP A 56 -5.60 5.27 9.47
C TRP A 56 -4.95 6.65 9.29
N GLU A 57 -4.39 6.90 8.11
CA GLU A 57 -3.91 8.22 7.69
C GLU A 57 -5.09 9.08 7.21
N ASN A 58 -5.67 9.87 8.12
CA ASN A 58 -6.96 10.54 7.93
C ASN A 58 -6.93 11.57 6.78
N PRO A 59 -7.74 11.43 5.71
CA PRO A 59 -7.74 12.36 4.58
C PRO A 59 -8.34 13.74 4.90
N ASN A 60 -9.00 13.88 6.05
CA ASN A 60 -9.55 15.16 6.53
C ASN A 60 -8.61 15.89 7.49
N HIS A 61 -7.50 15.26 7.88
CA HIS A 61 -6.47 15.87 8.73
C HIS A 61 -5.32 16.39 7.85
N ILE A 62 -4.82 17.60 8.14
CA ILE A 62 -3.59 18.13 7.53
C ILE A 62 -2.48 17.99 8.55
N ASP A 63 -1.48 17.15 8.24
CA ASP A 63 -0.33 16.96 9.11
C ASP A 63 0.55 18.21 9.14
N GLN A 64 1.11 18.52 10.31
CA GLN A 64 1.90 19.73 10.51
C GLN A 64 3.30 19.64 9.91
N GLY A 65 3.89 18.44 9.81
CA GLY A 65 5.24 18.25 9.26
C GLY A 65 5.26 18.31 7.73
N THR A 66 4.28 17.67 7.10
CA THR A 66 4.15 17.52 5.65
C THR A 66 3.30 18.61 4.99
N LYS A 67 2.42 19.27 5.77
CA LYS A 67 1.41 20.23 5.27
C LYS A 67 0.46 19.62 4.24
N THR A 68 0.29 18.29 4.24
CA THR A 68 -0.58 17.55 3.32
C THR A 68 -1.64 16.74 4.09
N LYS A 69 -2.68 16.32 3.37
CA LYS A 69 -3.71 15.40 3.89
C LYS A 69 -3.17 13.97 3.96
N GLY A 70 -3.72 13.15 4.85
CA GLY A 70 -3.48 11.70 4.87
C GLY A 70 -3.90 11.03 3.56
N ASP A 71 -3.28 9.91 3.22
CA ASP A 71 -3.50 9.19 1.95
C ASP A 71 -4.69 8.22 2.00
N ASN A 72 -5.40 8.17 3.13
CA ASN A 72 -6.62 7.39 3.34
C ASN A 72 -6.42 5.87 3.48
N ASP A 73 -5.22 5.44 3.86
CA ASP A 73 -4.90 4.04 4.11
C ASP A 73 -4.30 3.83 5.53
N PRO A 74 -4.17 2.58 6.00
CA PRO A 74 -3.42 2.26 7.20
C PRO A 74 -1.92 2.61 7.06
N ILE A 75 -1.27 2.92 8.18
CA ILE A 75 0.17 3.27 8.21
C ILE A 75 1.10 2.08 7.99
#